data_AF-A0A8T7BVI2-F1
#
_entry.id   AF-A0A8T7BVI2-F1
#
_cell.length_a   1.000
_cell.length_b   1.000
_cell.length_c   1.000
_cell.angle_alpha   90.00
_cell.angle_beta   90.00
_cell.angle_gamma   90.00
#
_symmetry.space_group_name_H-M   'P 1'
#
loop_
_entity.id
_entity.type
_entity.pdbx_description
1 polymer ?
#
loop_
_entity_poly.entity_id
_entity_poly.type
_entity_poly.pdbx_seq_one_letter_code
_entity_poly.pdbx_strand_id
1 'polypeptide(L)'
;DDQRNIVIRPMAYVRETAIKAYADLRQFPVIPCNLCGSQPNLQRQAIKAMLKEWDISHPGRVQNIFNAMTRVTASHLLDKKLFDFANLNLDDSAGLEELDMAIDAGSMSVGTGQ
;
A
#
# COMPACT_ATOMS: atom_id res chain seq x y z
N ASP A 1 8.76 -19.84 -5.21
CA ASP A 1 8.10 -20.28 -3.97
C ASP A 1 7.89 -21.77 -4.10
N ASP A 2 8.67 -22.57 -3.39
CA ASP A 2 8.78 -24.03 -3.66
C ASP A 2 7.60 -24.83 -3.06
N GLN A 3 6.52 -24.15 -2.64
CA GLN A 3 5.29 -24.68 -2.01
C GLN A 3 5.50 -25.58 -0.78
N ARG A 4 6.74 -25.72 -0.28
CA ARG A 4 7.07 -26.55 0.89
C ARG A 4 6.67 -25.92 2.21
N ASN A 5 6.63 -24.59 2.28
CA ASN A 5 6.37 -23.85 3.51
C ASN A 5 5.35 -22.73 3.24
N ILE A 6 4.48 -22.48 4.22
CA ILE A 6 3.53 -21.36 4.20
C ILE A 6 4.05 -20.27 5.13
N VAL A 7 4.24 -19.06 4.60
CA VAL A 7 4.69 -17.91 5.41
C VAL A 7 3.46 -17.19 6.00
N ILE A 8 3.27 -17.32 7.31
CA ILE A 8 2.25 -16.57 8.05
C ILE A 8 2.85 -15.27 8.61
N ARG A 9 2.13 -14.14 8.45
CA ARG A 9 2.54 -12.82 8.95
C ARG A 9 1.51 -12.24 9.92
N PRO A 10 1.40 -12.77 11.15
CA PRO A 10 0.35 -12.38 12.10
C PRO A 10 0.39 -10.89 12.49
N MET A 11 1.56 -10.25 12.42
CA MET A 11 1.73 -8.83 12.77
C MET A 11 1.64 -7.87 11.57
N ALA A 12 1.34 -8.35 10.36
CA ALA A 12 1.37 -7.50 9.16
C ALA A 12 0.40 -6.31 9.21
N TYR A 13 -0.68 -6.42 9.98
CA TYR A 13 -1.74 -5.42 10.10
C TYR A 13 -1.62 -4.52 11.34
N VAL A 14 -0.57 -4.71 12.16
CA VAL A 14 -0.40 -4.00 13.43
C VAL A 14 0.62 -2.87 13.27
N ARG A 15 0.27 -1.66 13.73
CA ARG A 15 1.18 -0.50 13.69
C ARG A 15 2.41 -0.73 14.57
N GLU A 16 3.58 -0.28 14.08
CA GLU A 16 4.85 -0.40 14.79
C GLU A 16 4.81 0.25 16.19
N THR A 17 4.08 1.37 16.33
CA THR A 17 3.88 2.05 17.62
C THR A 17 3.15 1.19 18.63
N ALA A 18 2.16 0.41 18.20
CA ALA A 18 1.41 -0.51 19.06
C ALA A 18 2.27 -1.71 19.47
N ILE A 19 3.07 -2.26 18.55
CA ILE A 19 4.01 -3.36 18.84
C ILE A 19 5.04 -2.89 19.89
N LYS A 20 5.58 -1.68 19.72
CA LYS A 20 6.52 -1.09 20.68
C LYS A 20 5.89 -0.91 22.06
N ALA A 21 4.72 -0.28 22.14
CA ALA A 21 4.01 -0.08 23.41
C ALA A 21 3.69 -1.42 24.09
N TYR A 22 3.28 -2.44 23.33
CA TYR A 22 3.04 -3.77 23.85
C TYR A 22 4.32 -4.44 24.36
N ALA A 23 5.43 -4.31 23.64
CA ALA A 23 6.72 -4.85 24.07
C ALA A 23 7.23 -4.19 25.36
N ASP A 24 7.04 -2.88 25.51
CA ASP A 24 7.40 -2.13 26.71
C ASP A 24 6.55 -2.59 27.92
N LEU A 25 5.23 -2.74 27.73
CA LEU A 25 4.30 -3.23 28.76
C LEU A 25 4.58 -4.67 29.18
N ARG A 26 4.94 -5.54 28.24
CA ARG A 26 5.26 -6.96 28.50
C ARG A 26 6.71 -7.19 28.91
N GLN A 27 7.54 -6.15 28.94
CA GLN A 27 8.95 -6.21 29.31
C GLN A 27 9.74 -7.23 28.46
N PHE A 28 9.48 -7.30 27.15
CA PHE A 28 10.21 -8.20 26.28
C PHE A 28 11.68 -7.77 26.11
N PRO A 29 12.64 -8.70 26.12
CA PRO A 29 14.04 -8.37 25.85
C PRO A 29 14.21 -7.98 24.38
N VAL A 30 14.44 -6.69 24.11
CA VAL A 30 14.67 -6.17 22.75
C VAL A 30 16.16 -6.28 22.42
N ILE A 31 16.47 -7.09 21.40
CA ILE A 31 17.86 -7.26 20.92
C ILE A 31 18.21 -6.09 19.99
N PRO A 32 19.31 -5.35 20.23
CA PRO A 32 19.67 -4.24 19.39
C PRO A 32 20.10 -4.69 17.99
N CYS A 33 19.72 -3.91 16.97
CA CYS A 33 19.95 -4.22 15.56
C CYS A 33 21.42 -4.03 15.11
N ASN A 34 22.36 -3.82 16.04
CA ASN A 34 23.78 -3.64 15.77
C ASN A 34 24.59 -4.95 15.81
N LEU A 35 23.97 -6.07 16.19
CA LEU A 35 24.66 -7.37 16.30
C LEU A 35 24.88 -8.08 14.95
N CYS A 36 24.03 -7.81 13.97
CA CYS A 36 24.24 -8.30 12.61
C CYS A 36 25.03 -7.21 11.88
N GLY A 37 26.25 -7.50 11.39
CA GLY A 37 27.13 -6.61 10.61
C GLY A 37 26.55 -6.17 9.27
N SER A 38 25.34 -5.64 9.31
CA SER A 38 24.45 -5.36 8.23
C SER A 38 24.48 -3.85 8.01
N GLN A 39 25.02 -3.51 6.85
CA GLN A 39 25.10 -2.16 6.30
C GLN A 39 23.81 -1.38 6.57
N PRO A 40 23.88 -0.06 6.84
CA PRO A 40 22.68 0.74 6.89
C PRO A 40 21.97 0.59 5.54
N ASN A 41 20.84 -0.10 5.51
CA ASN A 41 19.93 -0.05 4.36
C ASN A 41 19.39 1.37 4.31
N LEU A 42 20.21 2.31 3.79
CA LEU A 42 19.95 3.75 3.78
C LEU A 42 18.59 4.04 3.15
N GLN A 43 18.22 3.29 2.12
CA GLN A 43 16.90 3.39 1.50
C GLN A 43 15.77 2.99 2.45
N ARG A 44 15.92 1.91 3.22
CA ARG A 44 14.89 1.50 4.21
C ARG A 44 14.74 2.53 5.31
N GLN A 45 15.84 3.12 5.77
CA GLN A 45 15.81 4.20 6.76
C GLN A 45 15.16 5.47 6.19
N ALA A 46 15.49 5.84 4.94
CA ALA A 46 14.90 6.98 4.25
C ALA A 46 13.39 6.81 4.05
N ILE A 47 12.94 5.63 3.60
CA ILE A 47 11.51 5.32 3.46
C ILE A 47 10.82 5.37 4.83
N LYS A 48 11.44 4.82 5.88
CA LYS A 48 10.87 4.88 7.24
C LYS A 48 10.70 6.32 7.72
N ALA A 49 11.67 7.19 7.45
CA ALA A 49 11.58 8.62 7.78
C ALA A 49 10.46 9.31 6.99
N MET A 50 10.35 9.04 5.68
CA MET A 50 9.29 9.57 4.82
C MET A 50 7.90 9.16 5.31
N LEU A 51 7.69 7.90 5.64
CA LEU A 51 6.41 7.40 6.16
C LEU A 51 6.05 8.05 7.51
N LYS A 52 7.04 8.27 8.38
CA LYS A 52 6.83 8.95 9.66
C LYS A 52 6.41 10.41 9.46
N GLU A 53 7.06 11.13 8.55
CA GLU A 53 6.72 12.51 8.21
C GLU A 53 5.29 12.61 7.62
N TRP A 54 4.92 11.66 6.78
CA TRP A 54 3.56 11.56 6.24
C TRP A 54 2.50 11.30 7.29
N ASP A 55 2.78 10.47 8.30
CA ASP A 55 1.83 10.20 9.40
C ASP A 55 1.65 11.43 10.31
N ILE A 56 2.68 12.28 10.46
CA ILE A 56 2.61 13.55 11.19
C ILE A 56 1.81 14.60 10.40
N SER A 57 2.17 14.80 9.14
CA SER A 57 1.52 15.82 8.30
C SER A 57 0.08 15.47 7.94
N HIS A 58 -0.24 14.18 7.75
CA HIS A 58 -1.54 13.69 7.33
C HIS A 58 -1.89 12.39 8.06
N PRO A 59 -2.47 12.48 9.28
CA PRO A 59 -2.84 11.31 10.06
C PRO A 59 -3.67 10.31 9.26
N GLY A 60 -3.24 9.05 9.22
CA GLY A 60 -3.96 7.99 8.49
C GLY A 60 -3.52 7.79 7.03
N ARG A 61 -2.68 8.65 6.46
CA ARG A 61 -2.14 8.46 5.09
C ARG A 61 -1.43 7.12 4.93
N VAL A 62 -0.61 6.73 5.92
CA VAL A 62 0.10 5.45 5.88
C VAL A 62 -0.86 4.26 5.88
N GLN A 63 -1.98 4.35 6.61
CA GLN A 63 -3.02 3.32 6.62
C GLN A 63 -3.75 3.25 5.28
N ASN A 64 -4.03 4.40 4.66
CA ASN A 64 -4.64 4.44 3.33
C ASN A 64 -3.74 3.81 2.27
N ILE A 65 -2.43 4.11 2.29
CA ILE A 65 -1.45 3.46 1.41
C ILE A 65 -1.44 1.95 1.66
N PHE A 66 -1.43 1.52 2.92
CA PHE A 66 -1.47 0.10 3.27
C PHE A 66 -2.73 -0.59 2.74
N ASN A 67 -3.90 0.02 2.89
CA ASN A 67 -5.17 -0.50 2.39
C ASN A 67 -5.21 -0.50 0.85
N ALA A 68 -4.60 0.49 0.20
CA ALA A 68 -4.51 0.53 -1.26
C ALA A 68 -3.68 -0.63 -1.82
N MET A 69 -2.65 -1.09 -1.09
CA MET A 69 -1.86 -2.27 -1.50
C MET A 69 -2.67 -3.58 -1.47
N THR A 70 -3.74 -3.68 -0.68
CA THR A 70 -4.58 -4.89 -0.62
C THR A 70 -5.74 -4.86 -1.62
N ARG A 71 -6.14 -3.67 -2.09
CA ARG A 71 -7.23 -3.47 -3.04
C ARG A 71 -6.69 -2.94 -4.36
N VAL A 72 -6.13 -3.84 -5.16
CA VAL A 72 -5.55 -3.51 -6.47
C VAL A 72 -6.54 -3.87 -7.58
N THR A 73 -7.00 -2.86 -8.33
CA THR A 73 -7.86 -3.05 -9.50
C THR A 73 -6.99 -3.17 -10.75
N ALA A 74 -7.15 -4.26 -11.52
CA ALA A 74 -6.29 -4.59 -12.66
C ALA A 74 -6.30 -3.50 -13.76
N SER A 75 -7.44 -2.83 -13.96
CA SER A 75 -7.60 -1.73 -14.92
C SER A 75 -6.67 -0.54 -14.64
N HIS A 76 -6.29 -0.30 -13.38
CA HIS A 76 -5.40 0.80 -13.00
C HIS A 76 -3.91 0.48 -13.17
N LEU A 77 -3.55 -0.79 -13.32
CA LEU A 77 -2.15 -1.21 -13.41
C LEU A 77 -1.54 -1.02 -14.80
N LEU A 78 -2.34 -0.59 -15.80
CA LEU A 78 -1.91 -0.44 -17.20
C LEU A 78 -1.28 -1.72 -17.78
N ASP A 79 -1.56 -2.88 -17.16
CA ASP A 79 -0.99 -4.16 -17.54
C ASP A 79 -1.96 -4.90 -18.47
N LYS A 80 -1.62 -4.94 -19.77
CA LYS A 80 -2.41 -5.60 -20.81
C LYS A 80 -2.57 -7.12 -20.62
N LYS A 81 -1.77 -7.75 -19.76
CA LYS A 81 -1.92 -9.16 -19.41
C LYS A 81 -2.95 -9.37 -18.30
N LEU A 82 -3.09 -8.40 -17.41
CA LEU A 82 -4.02 -8.44 -16.29
C LEU A 82 -5.39 -7.86 -16.65
N PHE A 83 -5.45 -6.95 -17.61
CA PHE A 83 -6.69 -6.33 -18.08
C PHE A 83 -6.68 -6.17 -19.61
N ASP A 84 -7.71 -6.69 -20.28
CA ASP A 84 -7.83 -6.62 -21.74
C ASP A 84 -8.43 -5.27 -22.18
N PHE A 85 -7.55 -4.30 -22.41
CA PHE A 85 -7.94 -2.99 -22.92
C PHE A 85 -8.36 -3.00 -24.40
N ALA A 86 -8.07 -4.08 -25.15
CA ALA A 86 -8.32 -4.12 -26.59
C ALA A 86 -9.78 -4.45 -26.92
N ASN A 87 -10.47 -5.18 -26.04
CA ASN A 87 -11.86 -5.61 -26.21
C ASN A 87 -12.81 -4.91 -25.22
N LEU A 88 -12.61 -3.62 -24.97
CA LEU A 88 -13.52 -2.82 -24.14
C LEU A 88 -14.87 -2.61 -24.88
N ASN A 89 -15.94 -3.22 -24.36
CA ASN A 89 -17.31 -2.99 -24.83
C ASN A 89 -18.06 -2.05 -23.89
N LEU A 90 -18.76 -1.06 -24.44
CA LEU A 90 -19.55 -0.09 -23.67
C LEU A 90 -20.83 -0.69 -23.05
N ASP A 91 -21.26 -1.86 -23.51
CA ASP A 91 -22.47 -2.54 -23.03
C ASP A 91 -22.25 -3.33 -21.72
N ASP A 92 -20.99 -3.61 -21.34
CA ASP A 92 -20.61 -4.24 -20.06
C ASP A 92 -20.61 -3.20 -18.93
N SER A 93 -21.78 -2.60 -18.70
CA SER A 93 -22.02 -1.59 -17.64
C SER A 93 -21.65 -2.05 -16.22
N ALA A 94 -21.53 -3.36 -15.97
CA ALA A 94 -21.09 -3.91 -14.69
C ALA A 94 -19.59 -3.74 -14.40
N GLY A 95 -18.74 -3.61 -15.43
CA GLY A 95 -17.30 -3.36 -15.28
C GLY A 95 -16.93 -1.87 -15.23
N LEU A 96 -17.86 -1.00 -15.64
CA LEU A 96 -17.68 0.45 -15.74
C LEU A 96 -18.02 1.19 -14.43
N GLU A 97 -18.86 0.63 -13.55
CA GLU A 97 -19.11 1.21 -12.23
C GLU A 97 -17.85 1.32 -11.37
N GLU A 98 -16.91 0.37 -11.52
CA GLU A 98 -15.63 0.38 -10.80
C GLU A 98 -14.64 1.40 -11.39
N LEU A 99 -14.79 1.72 -12.68
CA LEU A 99 -13.98 2.72 -13.37
C LEU A 99 -14.43 4.15 -13.04
N ASP A 100 -15.75 4.39 -13.01
CA ASP A 100 -16.33 5.71 -12.70
C ASP A 100 -16.11 6.12 -11.23
N MET A 101 -16.21 5.18 -10.28
CA MET A 101 -15.99 5.47 -8.86
C MET A 101 -14.53 5.84 -8.53
N ALA A 102 -13.58 5.45 -9.38
CA ALA A 102 -12.15 5.73 -9.20
C ALA A 102 -11.71 7.09 -9.77
N ILE A 103 -12.48 7.64 -10.73
CA ILE A 103 -12.14 8.89 -11.42
C ILE A 103 -12.74 10.12 -10.69
N ASP A 104 -13.77 9.95 -9.86
CA ASP A 104 -14.53 11.05 -9.27
C ASP A 104 -13.93 11.67 -7.98
N ALA A 105 -12.59 11.86 -7.98
CA ALA A 105 -11.89 12.70 -7.00
C ALA A 105 -11.13 13.88 -7.65
N GLY A 106 -11.45 14.22 -8.90
CA GLY A 106 -10.84 15.36 -9.58
C GLY A 106 -11.60 15.75 -10.83
N SER A 107 -12.50 16.72 -10.71
CA SER A 107 -13.13 17.42 -11.82
C SER A 107 -12.11 17.85 -12.88
N MET A 108 -12.06 17.18 -14.02
CA MET A 108 -11.52 17.75 -15.24
C MET A 108 -12.66 18.36 -16.03
N SER A 109 -12.81 19.67 -15.91
CA SER A 109 -13.61 20.46 -16.84
C SER A 109 -12.98 20.36 -18.23
N VAL A 110 -13.49 19.47 -19.07
CA VAL A 110 -13.17 19.50 -20.50
C VAL A 110 -13.84 20.73 -21.07
N GLY A 111 -13.05 21.80 -21.24
CA GLY A 111 -13.47 22.99 -21.96
C GLY A 111 -13.70 22.62 -23.42
N THR A 112 -14.94 22.71 -23.87
CA THR A 112 -15.30 22.76 -25.29
C THR A 112 -14.63 23.97 -25.92
N GLY A 113 -13.53 23.74 -26.65
CA GLY A 113 -12.96 24.67 -27.61
C GLY A 113 -13.59 24.45 -28.97
N GLN A 114 -14.02 25.55 -29.60
CA GLN A 114 -14.63 25.65 -30.92
C GLN A 114 -13.82 25.01 -32.04
#